data_AF-A0A6A5YFL0-F1
#
_entry.id   AF-A0A6A5YFL0-F1
#
_cell.length_a   1.000
_cell.length_b   1.000
_cell.length_c   1.000
_cell.angle_alpha   90.00
_cell.angle_beta   90.00
_cell.angle_gamma   90.00
#
_symmetry.space_group_name_H-M   'P 1'
#
loop_
_entity.id
_entity.type
_entity.pdbx_description
1 polymer ?
#
loop_
_entity_poly.entity_id
_entity_poly.type
_entity_poly.pdbx_seq_one_letter_code
_entity_poly.pdbx_strand_id
1 'polypeptide(L)'
;MRENLKLRSRELAAWERRLQEDKESLSKEQESPASKKDEIKVATEHMEKTKTKLIQREQALDTAPEADLSRRETTLNDREDQLIRRDETIAEREHDLSQREESITQRENDPSPWEGRIRSILRESVGVSQVRRQDLDGECCICLEDLNPVQRPVMFCDTGCGANIYRDCVDSHVAESADTATPWLRVWCPACQGKWQ
;
A
#
# COMPACT_ATOMS: atom_id res chain seq x y z
N MET A 1 -52.03 -81.67 -89.83
CA MET A 1 -52.28 -80.23 -89.64
C MET A 1 -52.62 -79.84 -88.19
N ARG A 2 -53.57 -80.50 -87.50
CA ARG A 2 -53.93 -80.18 -86.10
C ARG A 2 -52.80 -80.36 -85.07
N GLU A 3 -51.95 -81.37 -85.20
CA GLU A 3 -50.86 -81.60 -84.24
C GLU A 3 -49.77 -80.52 -84.31
N ASN A 4 -49.47 -80.01 -85.50
CA ASN A 4 -48.51 -78.92 -85.69
C ASN A 4 -48.99 -77.62 -85.02
N LEU A 5 -50.30 -77.32 -85.09
CA LEU A 5 -50.92 -76.20 -84.38
C LEU A 5 -50.85 -76.34 -82.85
N LYS A 6 -51.03 -77.56 -82.32
CA LYS A 6 -50.89 -77.84 -80.88
C LYS A 6 -49.45 -77.67 -80.40
N LEU A 7 -48.47 -78.08 -81.22
CA LEU A 7 -47.05 -77.90 -80.91
C LEU A 7 -46.68 -76.40 -80.87
N ARG A 8 -47.06 -75.65 -81.91
CA ARG A 8 -46.87 -74.19 -81.96
C ARG A 8 -47.53 -73.45 -80.80
N SER A 9 -48.73 -73.87 -80.38
CA SER A 9 -49.43 -73.29 -79.22
C SER A 9 -48.68 -73.54 -77.91
N ARG A 10 -48.08 -74.73 -77.73
CA ARG A 10 -47.24 -75.03 -76.57
C ARG A 10 -45.93 -74.25 -76.59
N GLU A 11 -45.33 -74.06 -77.76
CA GLU A 11 -44.11 -73.26 -77.94
C GLU A 11 -44.36 -71.78 -77.63
N LEU A 12 -45.48 -71.21 -78.08
CA LEU A 12 -45.88 -69.85 -77.74
C LEU A 12 -46.13 -69.68 -76.24
N ALA A 13 -46.85 -70.61 -75.60
CA ALA A 13 -47.10 -70.56 -74.16
C ALA A 13 -45.81 -70.76 -73.32
N ALA A 14 -44.80 -71.44 -73.86
CA ALA A 14 -43.47 -71.53 -73.23
C ALA A 14 -42.67 -70.24 -73.40
N TRP A 15 -42.75 -69.60 -74.56
CA TRP A 15 -42.15 -68.29 -74.82
C TRP A 15 -42.77 -67.18 -73.97
N GLU A 16 -44.11 -67.16 -73.82
CA GLU A 16 -44.80 -66.20 -72.96
C GLU A 16 -44.41 -66.33 -71.49
N ARG A 17 -44.25 -67.57 -70.99
CA ARG A 17 -43.76 -67.82 -69.63
C ARG A 17 -42.34 -67.32 -69.43
N ARG A 18 -41.42 -67.60 -70.36
CA ARG A 18 -40.04 -67.06 -70.30
C ARG A 18 -40.03 -65.54 -70.33
N LEU A 19 -40.84 -64.92 -71.20
CA LEU A 19 -40.95 -63.47 -71.26
C LEU A 19 -41.45 -62.87 -69.93
N GLN A 20 -42.35 -63.57 -69.24
CA GLN A 20 -42.85 -63.15 -67.94
C GLN A 20 -41.80 -63.31 -66.83
N GLU A 21 -41.07 -64.43 -66.82
CA GLU A 21 -39.94 -64.67 -65.90
C GLU A 21 -38.81 -63.64 -66.08
N ASP A 22 -38.49 -63.31 -67.34
CA ASP A 22 -37.50 -62.28 -67.67
C ASP A 22 -37.96 -60.90 -67.20
N LYS A 23 -39.24 -60.55 -67.40
CA LYS A 23 -39.83 -59.29 -66.90
C LYS A 23 -39.76 -59.18 -65.39
N GLU A 24 -40.09 -60.25 -64.66
CA GLU A 24 -40.03 -60.26 -63.20
C GLU A 24 -38.59 -60.17 -62.69
N SER A 25 -37.65 -60.83 -63.39
CA SER A 25 -36.22 -60.76 -63.07
C SER A 25 -35.67 -59.35 -63.31
N LEU A 26 -36.01 -58.73 -64.44
CA LEU A 26 -35.66 -57.33 -64.75
C LEU A 26 -36.25 -56.34 -63.74
N SER A 27 -37.51 -56.55 -63.31
CA SER A 27 -38.13 -55.70 -62.29
C SER A 27 -37.36 -55.74 -60.97
N LYS A 28 -37.00 -56.95 -60.50
CA LYS A 28 -36.20 -57.15 -59.28
C LYS A 28 -34.79 -56.58 -59.42
N GLU A 29 -34.17 -56.74 -60.61
CA GLU A 29 -32.88 -56.14 -60.92
C GLU A 29 -32.92 -54.61 -60.97
N GLN A 30 -34.07 -53.98 -61.27
CA GLN A 30 -34.24 -52.52 -61.23
C GLN A 30 -34.53 -51.96 -59.84
N GLU A 31 -35.20 -52.74 -58.97
CA GLU A 31 -35.49 -52.34 -57.58
C GLU A 31 -34.21 -52.24 -56.72
N SER A 32 -33.26 -53.16 -56.90
CA SER A 32 -31.97 -53.16 -56.17
C SER A 32 -31.11 -51.88 -56.36
N PRO A 33 -30.84 -51.40 -57.59
CA PRO A 33 -30.12 -50.15 -57.82
C PRO A 33 -30.94 -48.91 -57.45
N ALA A 34 -32.28 -48.97 -57.50
CA ALA A 34 -33.13 -47.87 -57.01
C ALA A 34 -32.97 -47.67 -55.50
N SER A 35 -33.02 -48.76 -54.71
CA SER A 35 -32.77 -48.72 -53.25
C SER A 35 -31.38 -48.16 -52.93
N LYS A 36 -30.34 -48.63 -53.63
CA LYS A 36 -28.96 -48.13 -53.44
C LYS A 36 -28.84 -46.65 -53.79
N LYS A 37 -29.56 -46.16 -54.80
CA LYS A 37 -29.57 -44.75 -55.18
C LYS A 37 -30.15 -43.88 -54.07
N ASP A 38 -31.22 -44.33 -53.41
CA ASP A 38 -31.84 -43.61 -52.31
C ASP A 38 -30.92 -43.58 -51.07
N GLU A 39 -30.26 -44.70 -50.75
CA GLU A 39 -29.25 -44.76 -49.68
C GLU A 39 -28.08 -43.79 -49.92
N ILE A 40 -27.55 -43.77 -51.16
CA ILE A 40 -26.49 -42.82 -51.55
C ILE A 40 -26.97 -41.39 -51.39
N LYS A 41 -28.22 -41.08 -51.80
CA LYS A 41 -28.78 -39.74 -51.65
C LYS A 41 -28.82 -39.31 -50.18
N VAL A 42 -29.33 -40.17 -49.29
CA VAL A 42 -29.36 -39.90 -47.85
C VAL A 42 -27.95 -39.70 -47.28
N ALA A 43 -26.99 -40.53 -47.69
CA ALA A 43 -25.60 -40.41 -47.26
C ALA A 43 -24.96 -39.09 -47.72
N THR A 44 -25.22 -38.66 -48.96
CA THR A 44 -24.71 -37.37 -49.47
C THR A 44 -25.30 -36.18 -48.72
N GLU A 45 -26.60 -36.19 -48.43
CA GLU A 45 -27.25 -35.15 -47.63
C GLU A 45 -26.70 -35.09 -46.21
N HIS A 46 -26.45 -36.25 -45.57
CA HIS A 46 -25.82 -36.31 -44.26
C HIS A 46 -24.39 -35.76 -44.28
N MET A 47 -23.62 -36.11 -45.31
CA MET A 47 -22.24 -35.64 -45.47
C MET A 47 -22.19 -34.11 -45.63
N GLU A 48 -23.07 -33.52 -46.45
CA GLU A 48 -23.14 -32.06 -46.61
C GLU A 48 -23.57 -31.35 -45.32
N LYS A 49 -24.51 -31.92 -44.56
CA LYS A 49 -24.85 -31.42 -43.21
C LYS A 49 -23.67 -31.48 -42.24
N THR A 50 -22.83 -32.49 -42.35
CA THR A 50 -21.66 -32.64 -41.47
C THR A 50 -20.56 -31.66 -41.88
N LYS A 51 -20.33 -31.51 -43.18
CA LYS A 51 -19.37 -30.55 -43.75
C LYS A 51 -19.69 -29.12 -43.35
N THR A 52 -20.95 -28.71 -43.46
CA THR A 52 -21.39 -27.37 -43.04
C THR A 52 -21.19 -27.12 -41.55
N LYS A 53 -21.47 -28.11 -40.69
CA LYS A 53 -21.17 -28.03 -39.25
C LYS A 53 -19.68 -27.91 -38.94
N LEU A 54 -18.83 -28.63 -39.67
CA LEU A 54 -17.38 -28.55 -39.51
C LEU A 54 -16.86 -27.17 -39.90
N ILE A 55 -17.31 -26.62 -41.02
CA ILE A 55 -16.96 -25.26 -41.46
C ILE A 55 -17.37 -24.22 -40.40
N GLN A 56 -18.58 -24.32 -39.85
CA GLN A 56 -19.03 -23.43 -38.77
C GLN A 56 -18.17 -23.53 -37.52
N ARG A 57 -17.74 -24.75 -37.16
CA ARG A 57 -16.88 -24.97 -35.99
C ARG A 57 -15.47 -24.42 -36.21
N GLU A 58 -14.91 -24.58 -37.41
CA GLU A 58 -13.62 -24.04 -37.79
C GLU A 58 -13.63 -22.50 -37.73
N GLN A 59 -14.64 -21.86 -38.33
CA GLN A 59 -14.81 -20.40 -38.24
C GLN A 59 -14.95 -19.89 -36.80
N ALA A 60 -15.66 -20.63 -35.94
CA ALA A 60 -15.80 -20.28 -34.53
C ALA A 60 -14.48 -20.43 -33.75
N LEU A 61 -13.65 -21.42 -34.10
CA LEU A 61 -12.35 -21.65 -33.47
C LEU A 61 -11.30 -20.62 -33.89
N ASP A 62 -11.35 -20.12 -35.13
CA ASP A 62 -10.40 -19.10 -35.59
C ASP A 62 -10.67 -17.72 -34.98
N THR A 63 -11.94 -17.38 -34.73
CA THR A 63 -12.31 -15.98 -34.41
C THR A 63 -12.57 -15.71 -32.93
N ALA A 64 -13.15 -16.66 -32.21
CA ALA A 64 -13.57 -16.42 -30.83
C ALA A 64 -12.44 -16.43 -29.79
N PRO A 65 -11.45 -17.35 -29.86
CA PRO A 65 -10.42 -17.44 -28.83
C PRO A 65 -9.37 -16.33 -28.96
N GLU A 66 -8.92 -16.00 -30.17
CA GLU A 66 -7.83 -15.05 -30.36
C GLU A 66 -8.23 -13.62 -29.99
N ALA A 67 -9.44 -13.20 -30.36
CA ALA A 67 -9.93 -11.86 -30.02
C ALA A 67 -10.15 -11.69 -28.50
N ASP A 68 -10.67 -12.70 -27.81
CA ASP A 68 -10.84 -12.64 -26.36
C ASP A 68 -9.49 -12.68 -25.63
N LEU A 69 -8.56 -13.53 -26.08
CA LEU A 69 -7.21 -13.59 -25.51
C LEU A 69 -6.45 -12.28 -25.70
N SER A 70 -6.48 -11.70 -26.90
CA SER A 70 -5.86 -10.39 -27.18
C SER A 70 -6.47 -9.27 -26.32
N ARG A 71 -7.79 -9.29 -26.11
CA ARG A 71 -8.45 -8.35 -25.21
C ARG A 71 -8.05 -8.52 -23.75
N ARG A 72 -7.85 -9.76 -23.30
CA ARG A 72 -7.36 -10.03 -21.93
C ARG A 72 -5.92 -9.59 -21.76
N GLU A 73 -5.07 -9.85 -22.75
CA GLU A 73 -3.66 -9.46 -22.75
C GLU A 73 -3.51 -7.93 -22.67
N THR A 74 -4.23 -7.18 -23.51
CA THR A 74 -4.26 -5.72 -23.42
C THR A 74 -4.73 -5.21 -22.05
N THR A 75 -5.76 -5.83 -21.47
CA THR A 75 -6.24 -5.48 -20.12
C THR A 75 -5.20 -5.79 -19.03
N LEU A 76 -4.42 -6.85 -19.19
CA LEU A 76 -3.36 -7.20 -18.24
C LEU A 76 -2.19 -6.24 -18.33
N ASN A 77 -1.73 -5.90 -19.54
CA ASN A 77 -0.67 -4.91 -19.75
C ASN A 77 -1.05 -3.54 -19.16
N ASP A 78 -2.29 -3.08 -19.38
CA ASP A 78 -2.78 -1.82 -18.80
C ASP A 78 -2.74 -1.83 -17.26
N ARG A 79 -2.97 -3.00 -16.64
CA ARG A 79 -2.90 -3.15 -15.18
C ARG A 79 -1.46 -3.19 -14.68
N GLU A 80 -0.55 -3.84 -15.41
CA GLU A 80 0.88 -3.85 -15.09
C GLU A 80 1.44 -2.42 -15.12
N ASP A 81 1.12 -1.65 -16.16
CA ASP A 81 1.52 -0.24 -16.26
C ASP A 81 0.98 0.61 -15.09
N GLN A 82 -0.26 0.36 -14.66
CA GLN A 82 -0.83 1.04 -13.50
C GLN A 82 -0.12 0.68 -12.19
N LEU A 83 0.30 -0.58 -12.03
CA LEU A 83 1.04 -1.02 -10.85
C LEU A 83 2.42 -0.38 -10.80
N ILE A 84 3.14 -0.35 -11.92
CA ILE A 84 4.46 0.30 -12.03
C ILE A 84 4.38 1.76 -11.58
N ARG A 85 3.40 2.53 -12.08
CA ARG A 85 3.21 3.94 -11.68
C ARG A 85 2.90 4.12 -10.19
N ARG A 86 2.15 3.17 -9.60
CA ARG A 86 1.83 3.20 -8.17
C ARG A 86 3.07 2.92 -7.34
N ASP A 87 3.90 1.97 -7.75
CA ASP A 87 5.14 1.62 -7.06
C ASP A 87 6.13 2.80 -7.11
N GLU A 88 6.26 3.47 -8.25
CA GLU A 88 7.04 4.72 -8.37
C GLU A 88 6.54 5.79 -7.40
N THR A 89 5.23 6.02 -7.33
CA THR A 89 4.63 7.00 -6.40
C THR A 89 4.87 6.62 -4.94
N ILE A 90 4.85 5.33 -4.61
CA ILE A 90 5.10 4.85 -3.25
C ILE A 90 6.57 5.09 -2.89
N ALA A 91 7.50 4.76 -3.78
CA ALA A 91 8.93 4.98 -3.56
C ALA A 91 9.26 6.46 -3.31
N GLU A 92 8.66 7.38 -4.08
CA GLU A 92 8.81 8.82 -3.85
C GLU A 92 8.32 9.25 -2.45
N ARG A 93 7.16 8.74 -2.02
CA ARG A 93 6.60 9.05 -0.69
C ARG A 93 7.44 8.47 0.44
N GLU A 94 7.97 7.26 0.28
CA GLU A 94 8.86 6.65 1.25
C GLU A 94 10.12 7.50 1.41
N HIS A 95 10.69 7.99 0.31
CA HIS A 95 11.83 8.90 0.34
C HIS A 95 11.53 10.20 1.10
N ASP A 96 10.41 10.86 0.78
CA ASP A 96 9.97 12.09 1.46
C ASP A 96 9.75 11.87 2.97
N LEU A 97 9.17 10.73 3.35
CA LEU A 97 8.95 10.37 4.75
C LEU A 97 10.28 10.18 5.48
N SER A 98 11.24 9.47 4.87
CA SER A 98 12.57 9.31 5.47
C SER A 98 13.28 10.64 5.70
N GLN A 99 13.21 11.58 4.75
CA GLN A 99 13.78 12.93 4.94
C GLN A 99 13.12 13.71 6.10
N ARG A 100 11.79 13.56 6.25
CA ARG A 100 11.05 14.19 7.35
C ARG A 100 11.40 13.56 8.69
N GLU A 101 11.53 12.24 8.76
CA GLU A 101 11.96 11.52 9.96
C GLU A 101 13.35 11.95 10.40
N GLU A 102 14.29 12.11 9.46
CA GLU A 102 15.62 12.64 9.74
C GLU A 102 15.54 14.08 10.30
N SER A 103 14.72 14.94 9.68
CA SER A 103 14.51 16.32 10.13
C SER A 103 13.83 16.41 11.51
N ILE A 104 12.99 15.45 11.87
CA ILE A 104 12.40 15.34 13.21
C ILE A 104 13.48 14.90 14.20
N THR A 105 14.22 13.85 13.87
CA THR A 105 15.30 13.31 14.71
C THR A 105 16.36 14.37 15.01
N GLN A 106 16.74 15.19 14.03
CA GLN A 106 17.66 16.32 14.24
C GLN A 106 17.11 17.35 15.23
N ARG A 107 15.81 17.69 15.13
CA ARG A 107 15.16 18.63 16.06
C ARG A 107 14.99 18.06 17.47
N GLU A 108 14.78 16.75 17.60
CA GLU A 108 14.71 16.08 18.91
C GLU A 108 16.08 16.04 19.60
N ASN A 109 17.16 15.89 18.83
CA ASN A 109 18.52 15.86 19.35
C ASN A 109 19.14 17.25 19.63
N ASP A 110 18.51 18.34 19.16
CA ASP A 110 18.91 19.72 19.46
C ASP A 110 17.82 20.49 20.23
N PRO A 111 17.77 20.37 21.58
CA PRO A 111 16.80 21.09 22.40
C PRO A 111 17.10 22.59 22.54
N SER A 112 18.27 23.08 22.08
CA SER A 112 18.75 24.46 22.25
C SER A 112 17.74 25.55 21.84
N PRO A 113 17.01 25.42 20.71
CA PRO A 113 16.02 26.44 20.31
C PRO A 113 14.84 26.55 21.27
N TRP A 114 14.49 25.45 21.95
CA TRP A 114 13.37 25.40 22.89
C TRP A 114 13.80 25.83 24.29
N GLU A 115 15.00 25.46 24.73
CA GLU A 115 15.57 25.87 26.02
C GLU A 115 15.70 27.40 26.12
N GLY A 116 16.22 28.06 25.08
CA GLY A 116 16.35 29.52 25.06
C GLY A 116 15.00 30.24 25.13
N ARG A 117 13.98 29.70 24.44
CA ARG A 117 12.62 30.24 24.46
C ARG A 117 11.96 30.03 25.84
N ILE A 118 12.10 28.84 26.43
CA ILE A 118 11.58 28.56 27.78
C ILE A 118 12.25 29.47 28.80
N ARG A 119 13.57 29.64 28.72
CA ARG A 119 14.33 30.57 29.58
C ARG A 119 13.83 32.01 29.46
N SER A 120 13.53 32.47 28.23
CA SER A 120 12.97 33.81 28.01
C SER A 120 11.56 33.96 28.60
N ILE A 121 10.70 32.97 28.39
CA ILE A 121 9.31 32.98 28.90
C ILE A 121 9.31 32.94 30.43
N LEU A 122 10.17 32.13 31.06
CA LEU A 122 10.32 32.10 32.51
C LEU A 122 10.80 33.46 33.06
N ARG A 123 11.75 34.12 32.38
CA ARG A 123 12.21 35.46 32.74
C ARG A 123 11.08 36.50 32.67
N GLU A 124 10.20 36.39 31.69
CA GLU A 124 9.10 37.33 31.45
C GLU A 124 7.90 37.08 32.38
N SER A 125 7.56 35.80 32.61
CA SER A 125 6.38 35.40 33.40
C SER A 125 6.55 35.60 34.90
N VAL A 126 7.79 35.58 35.40
CA VAL A 126 8.06 35.79 36.84
C VAL A 126 8.01 37.28 37.21
N GLY A 127 7.91 38.22 36.26
CA GLY A 127 7.76 39.65 36.56
C GLY A 127 8.90 40.28 37.38
N VAL A 128 10.02 39.56 37.50
CA VAL A 128 11.16 39.97 38.30
C VAL A 128 12.29 40.28 37.33
N SER A 129 12.56 41.57 37.13
CA SER A 129 13.86 42.03 36.63
C SER A 129 14.95 41.75 37.67
N GLN A 130 15.19 40.47 37.98
CA GLN A 130 16.37 39.97 38.71
C GLN A 130 17.54 39.92 37.73
N VAL A 131 17.84 41.05 37.08
CA VAL A 131 18.83 41.15 35.98
C VAL A 131 20.22 40.68 36.41
N ARG A 132 20.47 40.64 37.72
CA ARG A 132 21.76 40.26 38.29
C ARG A 132 21.78 38.92 38.99
N ARG A 133 20.65 38.28 39.32
CA ARG A 133 20.67 37.03 40.08
C ARG A 133 21.32 35.92 39.25
N GLN A 134 22.30 35.23 39.83
CA GLN A 134 22.92 34.06 39.21
C GLN A 134 21.96 32.89 39.22
N ASP A 135 22.16 31.93 38.32
CA ASP A 135 21.42 30.67 38.34
C ASP A 135 21.64 29.97 39.69
N LEU A 136 20.66 29.17 40.14
CA LEU A 136 20.74 28.44 41.41
C LEU A 136 21.73 27.26 41.37
N ASP A 137 22.41 27.07 40.25
CA ASP A 137 23.39 26.01 40.02
C ASP A 137 24.75 26.44 40.61
N GLY A 138 24.99 26.08 41.86
CA GLY A 138 26.26 26.35 42.55
C GLY A 138 26.24 26.04 44.05
N GLU A 139 27.38 26.27 44.69
CA GLU A 139 27.56 26.10 46.14
C GLU A 139 27.39 27.43 46.88
N CYS A 140 26.89 27.38 48.12
CA CYS A 140 26.84 28.53 49.00
C CYS A 140 28.27 29.01 49.32
N CYS A 141 28.60 30.27 49.04
CA CYS A 141 29.97 30.78 49.24
C CYS A 141 30.44 30.87 50.70
N ILE A 142 29.55 30.61 51.68
CA ILE A 142 29.87 30.60 53.11
C ILE A 142 30.10 29.17 53.59
N CYS A 143 29.15 28.26 53.35
CA CYS A 143 29.21 26.88 53.87
C CYS A 143 29.70 25.84 52.85
N LEU A 144 29.86 26.23 51.58
CA LEU A 144 30.30 25.38 50.46
C LEU A 144 29.40 24.16 50.22
N GLU A 145 28.13 24.23 50.62
CA GLU A 145 27.12 23.21 50.33
C GLU A 145 26.34 23.59 49.06
N ASP A 146 25.95 22.59 48.27
CA ASP A 146 25.07 22.75 47.10
C ASP A 146 23.81 23.52 47.48
N LEU A 147 23.46 24.53 46.69
CA LEU A 147 22.28 25.36 46.94
C LEU A 147 20.99 24.60 46.61
N ASN A 148 20.17 24.38 47.63
CA ASN A 148 18.88 23.74 47.51
C ASN A 148 17.78 24.61 48.15
N PRO A 149 17.06 25.43 47.35
CA PRO A 149 16.04 26.33 47.87
C PRO A 149 14.80 25.60 48.45
N VAL A 150 14.64 24.30 48.15
CA VAL A 150 13.57 23.47 48.73
C VAL A 150 13.90 23.09 50.18
N GLN A 151 15.17 22.82 50.46
CA GLN A 151 15.62 22.40 51.79
C GLN A 151 15.91 23.60 52.69
N ARG A 152 16.54 24.65 52.16
CA ARG A 152 16.98 25.82 52.93
C ARG A 152 16.69 27.12 52.16
N PRO A 153 16.15 28.16 52.80
CA PRO A 153 15.88 29.43 52.13
C PRO A 153 17.16 30.07 51.58
N VAL A 154 17.13 30.42 50.29
CA VAL A 154 18.24 31.08 49.59
C VAL A 154 17.89 32.55 49.36
N MET A 155 18.84 33.42 49.61
CA MET A 155 18.81 34.84 49.24
C MET A 155 19.93 35.12 48.21
N PHE A 156 19.87 36.26 47.53
CA PHE A 156 20.87 36.62 46.53
C PHE A 156 21.36 38.05 46.73
N CYS A 157 22.57 38.32 46.25
CA CYS A 157 23.11 39.67 46.23
C CYS A 157 22.43 40.51 45.13
N ASP A 158 21.56 41.44 45.52
CA ASP A 158 20.85 42.34 44.60
C ASP A 158 21.71 43.53 44.10
N THR A 159 22.69 43.93 44.90
CA THR A 159 23.45 45.15 44.68
C THR A 159 24.65 44.95 43.75
N GLY A 160 25.25 43.75 43.75
CA GLY A 160 26.54 43.48 43.09
C GLY A 160 26.50 42.26 42.18
N CYS A 161 26.97 41.12 42.70
CA CYS A 161 27.33 39.94 41.92
C CYS A 161 26.20 38.97 41.61
N GLY A 162 25.04 39.09 42.26
CA GLY A 162 23.95 38.13 42.05
C GLY A 162 24.08 36.78 42.72
N ALA A 163 25.18 36.54 43.44
CA ALA A 163 25.45 35.24 44.06
C ALA A 163 24.32 34.83 45.00
N ASN A 164 23.91 33.57 44.90
CA ASN A 164 22.95 32.93 45.77
C ASN A 164 23.65 32.41 47.03
N ILE A 165 23.07 32.65 48.21
CA ILE A 165 23.64 32.30 49.52
C ILE A 165 22.49 31.86 50.42
N TYR A 166 22.70 30.85 51.26
CA TYR A 166 21.71 30.47 52.25
C TYR A 166 21.47 31.58 53.28
N ARG A 167 20.21 31.81 53.62
CA ARG A 167 19.80 32.90 54.50
C ARG A 167 20.39 32.81 55.91
N ASP A 168 20.42 31.60 56.46
CA ASP A 168 21.03 31.32 57.77
C ASP A 168 22.55 31.52 57.79
N CYS A 169 23.24 31.19 56.69
CA CYS A 169 24.66 31.47 56.52
C CYS A 169 24.92 32.98 56.50
N VAL A 170 24.06 33.73 55.80
CA VAL A 170 24.10 35.19 55.79
C VAL A 170 23.88 35.77 57.18
N ASP A 171 22.85 35.33 57.90
CA ASP A 171 22.53 35.82 59.24
C ASP A 171 23.70 35.57 60.20
N SER A 172 24.33 34.41 60.11
CA SER A 172 25.56 34.08 60.87
C SER A 172 26.72 35.01 60.52
N HIS A 173 26.95 35.26 59.22
CA HIS A 173 28.02 36.15 58.76
C HIS A 173 27.83 37.60 59.23
N VAL A 174 26.59 38.09 59.23
CA VAL A 174 26.25 39.41 59.78
C VAL A 174 26.50 39.46 61.28
N ALA A 175 26.08 38.43 62.02
CA ALA A 175 26.26 38.35 63.46
C ALA A 175 27.75 38.37 63.86
N GLU A 176 28.62 37.70 63.08
CA GLU A 176 30.07 37.71 63.30
C GLU A 176 30.73 39.04 62.92
N SER A 177 30.18 39.76 61.94
CA SER A 177 30.78 40.99 61.40
C SER A 177 30.30 42.28 62.08
N ALA A 178 29.29 42.19 62.95
CA ALA A 178 28.66 43.35 63.57
C ALA A 178 29.35 43.80 64.87
N ASP A 179 29.85 45.03 64.90
CA ASP A 179 30.08 45.75 66.15
C ASP A 179 28.74 46.00 66.87
N THR A 180 28.70 45.76 68.18
CA THR A 180 27.52 45.65 69.07
C THR A 180 26.50 46.80 69.04
N ALA A 181 26.78 47.90 68.34
CA ALA A 181 25.93 49.09 68.32
C ALA A 181 24.93 49.15 67.13
N THR A 182 25.23 48.58 65.95
CA THR A 182 24.30 48.61 64.79
C THR A 182 24.59 47.48 63.77
N PRO A 183 24.05 46.26 63.96
CA PRO A 183 24.42 45.10 63.14
C PRO A 183 24.05 45.19 61.65
N TRP A 184 22.94 45.84 61.32
CA TRP A 184 22.37 45.84 59.97
C TRP A 184 22.91 46.96 59.06
N LEU A 185 23.65 47.92 59.60
CA LEU A 185 24.01 49.15 58.87
C LEU A 185 25.29 49.02 58.01
N ARG A 186 26.04 47.91 58.16
CA ARG A 186 27.30 47.61 57.46
C ARG A 186 27.39 46.15 57.03
N VAL A 187 26.34 45.63 56.39
CA VAL A 187 26.41 44.27 55.84
C VAL A 187 26.97 44.32 54.42
N TRP A 188 28.01 43.52 54.19
CA TRP A 188 28.65 43.36 52.89
C TRP A 188 28.39 41.96 52.36
N CYS A 189 28.21 41.84 51.04
CA CYS A 189 28.09 40.56 50.38
C CYS A 189 29.37 39.73 50.60
N PRO A 190 29.30 38.51 51.12
CA PRO A 190 30.47 37.65 51.28
C PRO A 190 31.18 37.33 49.96
N ALA A 191 30.42 37.25 48.86
CA ALA A 191 30.95 36.89 47.55
C ALA A 191 31.65 38.06 46.84
N CYS A 192 31.08 39.28 46.88
CA CYS A 192 31.60 40.42 46.12
C CYS A 192 31.96 41.66 46.93
N GLN A 193 31.79 41.60 48.25
CA GLN A 193 32.01 42.72 49.17
C GLN A 193 31.25 43.99 48.72
N GLY A 194 30.06 43.82 48.15
CA GLY A 194 29.14 44.92 47.85
C GLY A 194 28.24 45.19 49.04
N LYS A 195 28.00 46.45 49.38
CA LYS A 195 27.12 46.82 50.50
C LYS A 195 25.67 46.43 50.17
N TRP A 196 25.03 45.63 51.00
CA TRP A 196 23.59 45.36 50.86
C TRP A 196 22.78 46.58 51.33
N GLN A 197 21.71 46.90 50.59
CA GLN A 197 20.82 48.03 50.88
C GLN A 197 19.63 47.62 51.75
#